data_AF-A0A538R514-F1
#
_entry.id   AF-A0A538R514-F1
#
_cell.length_a   1.000
_cell.length_b   1.000
_cell.length_c   1.000
_cell.angle_alpha   90.00
_cell.angle_beta   90.00
_cell.angle_gamma   90.00
#
_symmetry.space_group_name_H-M   'P 1'
#
loop_
_entity.id
_entity.type
_entity.pdbx_description
1 polymer ?
#
loop_
_entity_poly.entity_id
_entity_poly.type
_entity_poly.pdbx_seq_one_letter_code
_entity_poly.pdbx_strand_id
1 'polypeptide(L)'
;MVGIAFAVRHAERCARLITISAGLRPDGWGTATRYLQRELVRDGQRRGDVATGMIRARQLGMLTYRGREELDTRFGVLVPELDRPPVAAYLDHHGERFAARFPVRTFLLLSEAIDRSHFGTDRAALRAQLGRVTADVLVVGVPGDLVFPFPLQHELYRELQAVGASCSLWKLDSEFGHDAFLADQDRLAALLRDARAFAVTAPRQRFEGIGAQPVREIRIGMVGCGTVGTGVLELLDRQAAAMVERYGVRFRVTRIAVRDLARPRSPLADRIARTTVALELVADPEVDVIVEVAGGLSVEATVAAALAAGKPVVTANKALLSKKLAELGVLAQRTGTPLLCEASAAAALPIIRHLSHRADEIDAMMAIVNGTCNYIITRLEQDEWPLERAVAEAQRLGLAEADPSADLEGLDAAAKLSILVYRAFGAWLPPDSLSVRGIGELEPADCDLAEAMGFRIRLIAHAARKADQLTAAVEPVLLPDWHLLASIEEEYNAVYLRCASSGDLSLFGKGAGALPTATAILGDLIDLAQDNSVQWPVPRQGRPVALPPRRHYLRITGEAHPGLARRVDSLVRRAGLTLQNRATRGEPELTHYAFVVSASDDAQIRELAGQIRDLGRVEQTLWLGVAE
;
A
#
# COMPACT_ATOMS: atom_id res chain seq x y z
N MET A 1 12.56 6.74 -28.76
CA MET A 1 11.90 7.13 -27.48
C MET A 1 10.39 6.85 -27.46
N VAL A 2 9.52 7.53 -28.23
CA VAL A 2 8.05 7.39 -28.07
C VAL A 2 7.56 5.94 -28.24
N GLY A 3 8.02 5.23 -29.27
CA GLY A 3 7.66 3.81 -29.47
C GLY A 3 8.14 2.91 -28.34
N ILE A 4 9.33 3.15 -27.79
CA ILE A 4 9.84 2.41 -26.62
C ILE A 4 9.03 2.76 -25.37
N ALA A 5 8.65 4.03 -25.19
CA ALA A 5 7.83 4.46 -24.05
C ALA A 5 6.46 3.80 -24.12
N PHE A 6 5.89 3.68 -25.31
CA PHE A 6 4.67 2.93 -25.54
C PHE A 6 4.87 1.45 -25.22
N ALA A 7 5.92 0.80 -25.73
CA ALA A 7 6.19 -0.61 -25.47
C ALA A 7 6.55 -0.90 -24.00
N VAL A 8 7.08 0.07 -23.25
CA VAL A 8 7.33 -0.04 -21.81
C VAL A 8 6.02 0.12 -21.02
N ARG A 9 5.15 1.05 -21.43
CA ARG A 9 3.90 1.35 -20.73
C ARG A 9 2.78 0.38 -21.07
N HIS A 10 2.83 -0.21 -22.26
CA HIS A 10 1.79 -1.04 -22.87
C HIS A 10 2.43 -2.22 -23.60
N ALA A 11 3.26 -2.98 -22.88
CA ALA A 11 4.04 -4.09 -23.41
C ALA A 11 3.18 -5.17 -24.08
N GLU A 12 2.01 -5.44 -23.50
CA GLU A 12 1.00 -6.36 -24.00
C GLU A 12 0.37 -5.93 -25.34
N ARG A 13 0.43 -4.63 -25.65
CA ARG A 13 -0.13 -4.02 -26.87
C ARG A 13 0.89 -3.88 -27.99
N CYS A 14 2.14 -4.23 -27.75
CA CYS A 14 3.21 -4.14 -28.73
C CYS A 14 3.85 -5.53 -28.90
N ALA A 15 3.46 -6.26 -29.94
CA ALA A 15 4.04 -7.58 -30.21
C ALA A 15 5.43 -7.46 -30.86
N ARG A 16 5.62 -6.44 -31.71
CA ARG A 16 6.88 -6.13 -32.38
C ARG A 16 7.05 -4.62 -32.47
N LEU A 17 8.26 -4.16 -32.23
CA LEU A 17 8.63 -2.75 -32.33
C LEU A 17 9.84 -2.61 -33.24
N ILE A 18 9.69 -1.82 -34.30
CA ILE A 18 10.83 -1.44 -35.15
C ILE A 18 11.18 -0.01 -34.80
N THR A 19 12.40 0.21 -34.33
CA THR A 19 12.93 1.55 -34.08
C THR A 19 13.96 1.88 -35.15
N ILE A 20 13.94 3.10 -35.67
CA ILE A 20 14.93 3.58 -36.64
C ILE A 20 15.47 4.89 -36.08
N SER A 21 16.79 5.04 -35.99
CA SER A 21 17.40 6.31 -35.54
C SER A 21 16.85 6.78 -34.18
N ALA A 22 16.83 5.87 -33.20
CA ALA A 22 16.18 6.11 -31.92
C ALA A 22 17.12 5.90 -30.72
N GLY A 23 17.06 6.82 -29.77
CA GLY A 23 17.69 6.66 -28.45
C GLY A 23 16.68 6.45 -27.31
N LEU A 24 17.23 6.29 -26.10
CA LEU A 24 16.52 6.20 -24.83
C LEU A 24 16.44 7.52 -24.06
N ARG A 25 17.21 8.52 -24.47
CA ARG A 25 17.24 9.84 -23.85
C ARG A 25 17.63 10.87 -24.89
N PRO A 26 17.25 12.15 -24.69
CA PRO A 26 17.92 13.22 -25.40
C PRO A 26 19.39 13.30 -24.96
N ASP A 27 20.24 13.78 -25.86
CA ASP A 27 21.62 14.12 -25.58
C ASP A 27 21.83 15.64 -25.61
N GLY A 28 23.02 16.09 -25.23
CA GLY A 28 23.35 17.52 -25.21
C GLY A 28 23.24 18.17 -26.58
N TRP A 29 23.69 17.48 -27.64
CA TRP A 29 23.69 18.01 -29.00
C TRP A 29 22.28 18.21 -29.55
N GLY A 30 21.44 17.17 -29.47
CA GLY A 30 20.05 17.24 -29.89
C GLY A 30 19.25 18.26 -29.08
N THR A 31 19.48 18.32 -27.76
CA THR A 31 18.80 19.28 -26.86
C THR A 31 19.20 20.72 -27.17
N ALA A 32 20.50 20.99 -27.33
CA ALA A 32 21.00 22.32 -27.68
C ALA A 32 20.45 22.77 -29.05
N THR A 33 20.43 21.86 -30.02
CA THR A 33 19.88 22.17 -31.35
C THR A 33 18.39 22.50 -31.26
N ARG A 34 17.59 21.66 -30.59
CA ARG A 34 16.15 21.92 -30.41
C ARG A 34 15.88 23.18 -29.60
N TYR A 35 16.70 23.48 -28.59
CA TYR A 35 16.63 24.74 -27.85
C TYR A 35 16.84 25.95 -28.78
N LEU A 36 17.89 25.94 -29.60
CA LEU A 36 18.16 27.01 -30.57
C LEU A 36 17.04 27.13 -31.61
N GLN A 37 16.50 26.01 -32.10
CA GLN A 37 15.33 26.03 -32.97
C GLN A 37 14.13 26.70 -32.31
N ARG A 38 13.84 26.39 -31.04
CA ARG A 38 12.75 27.03 -30.29
C ARG A 38 13.01 28.53 -30.10
N GLU A 39 14.24 28.93 -29.81
CA GLU A 39 14.59 30.35 -29.67
C GLU A 39 14.46 31.11 -30.99
N LEU A 40 14.87 30.54 -32.13
CA LEU A 40 14.66 31.17 -33.45
C LEU A 40 13.17 31.44 -33.72
N VAL A 41 12.30 30.50 -33.35
CA VAL A 41 10.84 30.68 -33.44
C VAL A 41 10.34 31.76 -32.48
N ARG A 42 10.81 31.73 -31.22
CA ARG A 42 10.42 32.73 -30.20
C ARG A 42 10.91 34.13 -30.57
N ASP A 43 12.08 34.28 -31.17
CA ASP A 43 12.58 35.54 -31.70
C ASP A 43 11.71 36.05 -32.85
N GLY A 44 11.30 35.17 -33.76
CA GLY A 44 10.32 35.51 -34.79
C GLY A 44 9.01 36.02 -34.19
N GLN A 45 8.51 35.38 -33.13
CA GLN A 45 7.33 35.85 -32.38
C GLN A 45 7.54 37.21 -31.75
N ARG A 46 8.69 37.45 -31.10
CA ARG A 46 9.03 38.74 -30.50
C ARG A 46 9.10 39.87 -31.52
N ARG A 47 9.53 39.58 -32.75
CA ARG A 47 9.70 40.57 -33.83
C ARG A 47 8.49 40.71 -34.76
N GLY A 48 7.44 39.92 -34.55
CA GLY A 48 6.27 39.88 -35.44
C GLY A 48 6.52 39.18 -36.78
N ASP A 49 7.64 38.46 -36.95
CA ASP A 49 8.00 37.69 -38.13
C ASP A 49 8.24 36.21 -37.77
N VAL A 50 7.15 35.54 -37.43
CA VAL A 50 7.16 34.13 -37.01
C VAL A 50 7.52 33.20 -38.17
N ALA A 51 7.18 33.60 -39.40
CA ALA A 51 7.48 32.83 -40.60
C ALA A 51 9.00 32.67 -40.75
N THR A 52 9.77 33.75 -40.66
CA THR A 52 11.23 33.69 -40.70
C THR A 52 11.79 32.86 -39.54
N GLY A 53 11.25 33.00 -38.33
CA GLY A 53 11.66 32.18 -37.18
C GLY A 53 11.48 30.68 -37.42
N MET A 54 10.34 30.28 -37.98
CA MET A 54 10.05 28.88 -38.36
C MET A 54 10.92 28.38 -39.51
N ILE A 55 11.19 29.23 -40.51
CA ILE A 55 12.10 28.93 -41.62
C ILE A 55 13.50 28.63 -41.06
N ARG A 56 14.06 29.54 -40.25
CA ARG A 56 15.41 29.38 -39.69
C ARG A 56 15.50 28.19 -38.74
N ALA A 57 14.47 27.96 -37.92
CA ALA A 57 14.40 26.77 -37.08
C ALA A 57 14.40 25.47 -37.91
N ARG A 58 13.69 25.44 -39.03
CA ARG A 58 13.72 24.29 -39.94
C ARG A 58 15.09 24.12 -40.59
N GLN A 59 15.70 25.19 -41.09
CA GLN A 59 17.02 25.15 -41.72
C GLN A 59 18.08 24.60 -40.78
N LEU A 60 18.12 25.10 -39.54
CA LEU A 60 19.00 24.55 -38.51
C LEU A 60 18.74 23.06 -38.28
N GLY A 61 17.47 22.65 -38.24
CA GLY A 61 17.09 21.25 -38.09
C GLY A 61 17.50 20.37 -39.28
N MET A 62 17.60 20.92 -40.49
CA MET A 62 18.03 20.14 -41.66
C MET A 62 19.51 19.74 -41.56
N LEU A 63 20.33 20.56 -40.91
CA LEU A 63 21.76 20.29 -40.72
C LEU A 63 22.02 19.15 -39.73
N THR A 64 21.00 18.70 -38.99
CA THR A 64 21.17 17.64 -38.00
C THR A 64 21.00 16.23 -38.56
N TYR A 65 20.70 16.10 -39.86
CA TYR A 65 20.45 14.77 -40.45
C TYR A 65 20.83 14.67 -41.92
N ARG A 66 21.04 15.81 -42.58
CA ARG A 66 21.74 15.86 -43.85
C ARG A 66 23.23 15.71 -43.56
N GLY A 67 23.79 14.58 -43.96
CA GLY A 67 25.19 14.24 -43.71
C GLY A 67 26.14 15.19 -44.45
N ARG A 68 27.35 15.35 -43.93
CA ARG A 68 28.38 16.17 -44.59
C ARG A 68 28.67 15.68 -46.01
N GLU A 69 28.82 14.37 -46.17
CA GLU A 69 29.07 13.72 -47.47
C GLU A 69 27.89 13.90 -48.44
N GLU A 70 26.65 13.88 -47.96
CA GLU A 70 25.46 14.12 -48.80
C GLU A 70 25.44 15.56 -49.33
N LEU A 71 25.72 16.53 -48.46
CA LEU A 71 25.77 17.94 -48.86
C LEU A 71 26.98 18.21 -49.77
N ASP A 72 28.15 17.64 -49.49
CA ASP A 72 29.35 17.76 -50.31
C ASP A 72 29.17 17.08 -51.68
N THR A 73 28.50 15.92 -51.74
CA THR A 73 28.15 15.25 -53.00
C THR A 73 27.13 16.05 -53.81
N ARG A 74 26.13 16.61 -53.13
CA ARG A 74 25.04 17.35 -53.79
C ARG A 74 25.49 18.70 -54.33
N PHE A 75 26.37 19.40 -53.61
CA PHE A 75 26.74 20.78 -53.93
C PHE A 75 28.21 20.94 -54.37
N GLY A 76 29.04 19.90 -54.28
CA GLY A 76 30.44 19.90 -54.70
C GLY A 76 31.38 20.69 -53.77
N VAL A 77 32.63 20.89 -54.22
CA VAL A 77 33.63 21.69 -53.48
C VAL A 77 33.21 23.16 -53.47
N LEU A 78 32.92 23.68 -52.28
CA LEU A 78 32.63 25.09 -52.09
C LEU A 78 33.93 25.91 -52.24
N VAL A 79 33.96 26.79 -53.23
CA VAL A 79 35.08 27.73 -53.44
C VAL A 79 35.05 28.87 -52.39
N PRO A 80 36.22 29.36 -51.93
CA PRO A 80 36.27 30.57 -51.12
C PRO A 80 35.61 31.73 -51.89
N GLU A 81 34.92 32.65 -51.18
CA GLU A 81 34.34 33.91 -51.69
C GLU A 81 32.88 33.89 -52.24
N LEU A 82 32.04 32.91 -51.87
CA LEU A 82 30.60 32.98 -52.20
C LEU A 82 29.79 33.77 -51.16
N ASP A 83 29.23 34.92 -51.55
CA ASP A 83 28.29 35.71 -50.72
C ASP A 83 27.03 34.93 -50.34
N ARG A 84 26.55 34.06 -51.25
CA ARG A 84 25.44 33.14 -51.00
C ARG A 84 25.72 31.78 -51.64
N PRO A 85 26.00 30.74 -50.85
CA PRO A 85 26.35 29.43 -51.40
C PRO A 85 25.10 28.70 -51.96
N PRO A 86 25.25 27.80 -52.95
CA PRO A 86 24.13 27.06 -53.55
C PRO A 86 23.24 26.30 -52.55
N VAL A 87 23.84 25.82 -51.45
CA VAL A 87 23.12 25.17 -50.35
C VAL A 87 22.07 26.08 -49.69
N ALA A 88 22.23 27.41 -49.73
CA ALA A 88 21.30 28.35 -49.12
C ALA A 88 19.91 28.29 -49.76
N ALA A 89 19.83 28.26 -51.10
CA ALA A 89 18.55 28.20 -51.81
C ALA A 89 17.77 26.90 -51.51
N TYR A 90 18.50 25.79 -51.35
CA TYR A 90 17.94 24.52 -50.93
C TYR A 90 17.37 24.57 -49.51
N LEU A 91 18.11 25.17 -48.57
CA LEU A 91 17.65 25.37 -47.20
C LEU A 91 16.44 26.30 -47.12
N ASP A 92 16.40 27.39 -47.91
CA ASP A 92 15.27 28.32 -47.95
C ASP A 92 13.99 27.64 -48.45
N HIS A 93 14.06 26.92 -49.58
CA HIS A 93 12.91 26.20 -50.13
C HIS A 93 12.26 25.25 -49.11
N HIS A 94 13.08 24.45 -48.42
CA HIS A 94 12.57 23.51 -47.43
C HIS A 94 12.08 24.19 -46.15
N GLY A 95 12.71 25.31 -45.77
CA GLY A 95 12.29 26.13 -44.64
C GLY A 95 10.93 26.77 -44.87
N GLU A 96 10.73 27.40 -46.02
CA GLU A 96 9.47 28.05 -46.41
C GLU A 96 8.32 27.04 -46.46
N ARG A 97 8.55 25.88 -47.09
CA ARG A 97 7.57 24.81 -47.15
C ARG A 97 7.18 24.28 -45.77
N PHE A 98 8.11 24.23 -44.83
CA PHE A 98 7.83 23.80 -43.45
C PHE A 98 7.04 24.86 -42.69
N ALA A 99 7.45 26.12 -42.76
CA ALA A 99 6.78 27.23 -42.09
C ALA A 99 5.33 27.40 -42.56
N ALA A 100 5.06 27.19 -43.85
CA ALA A 100 3.71 27.22 -44.40
C ALA A 100 2.80 26.08 -43.89
N ARG A 101 3.37 24.95 -43.45
CA ARG A 101 2.62 23.73 -43.15
C ARG A 101 2.43 23.47 -41.65
N PHE A 102 3.38 23.87 -40.80
CA PHE A 102 3.40 23.45 -39.40
C PHE A 102 3.01 24.56 -38.42
N PRO A 103 1.97 24.36 -37.57
CA PRO A 103 1.61 25.33 -36.56
C PRO A 103 2.72 25.51 -35.51
N VAL A 104 3.01 26.78 -35.21
CA VAL A 104 4.09 27.22 -34.31
C VAL A 104 3.96 26.61 -32.92
N ARG A 105 2.77 26.67 -32.33
CA ARG A 105 2.51 26.13 -30.99
C ARG A 105 2.75 24.62 -30.92
N THR A 106 2.35 23.89 -31.95
CA THR A 106 2.57 22.45 -32.06
C THR A 106 4.06 22.13 -32.15
N PHE A 107 4.81 22.86 -32.97
CA PHE A 107 6.25 22.71 -33.08
C PHE A 107 6.95 22.89 -31.73
N LEU A 108 6.62 23.97 -30.99
CA LEU A 108 7.22 24.26 -29.68
C LEU A 108 6.91 23.17 -28.64
N LEU A 109 5.64 22.74 -28.55
CA LEU A 109 5.22 21.72 -27.58
C LEU A 109 5.85 20.36 -27.86
N LEU A 110 5.87 19.92 -29.12
CA LEU A 110 6.48 18.65 -29.48
C LEU A 110 8.00 18.66 -29.27
N SER A 111 8.65 19.76 -29.63
CA SER A 111 10.10 19.94 -29.42
C SER A 111 10.45 19.87 -27.92
N GLU A 112 9.66 20.50 -27.06
CA GLU A 112 9.87 20.50 -25.61
C GLU A 112 9.56 19.14 -24.96
N ALA A 113 8.54 18.44 -25.43
CA ALA A 113 8.21 17.10 -24.94
C ALA A 113 9.35 16.09 -25.15
N ILE A 114 10.10 16.22 -26.26
CA ILE A 114 11.25 15.34 -26.56
C ILE A 114 12.38 15.53 -25.53
N ASP A 115 12.68 16.77 -25.15
CA ASP A 115 13.77 17.07 -24.20
C ASP A 115 13.41 16.71 -22.76
N ARG A 116 12.12 16.79 -22.41
CA ARG A 116 11.64 16.46 -21.06
C ARG A 116 11.43 14.96 -20.84
N SER A 117 11.49 14.15 -21.90
CA SER A 117 11.25 12.71 -21.82
C SER A 117 12.53 11.95 -21.49
N HIS A 118 12.55 11.19 -20.39
CA HIS A 118 13.64 10.30 -20.03
C HIS A 118 13.10 9.02 -19.38
N PHE A 119 13.84 7.91 -19.49
CA PHE A 119 13.48 6.61 -18.92
C PHE A 119 14.18 6.39 -17.56
N GLY A 120 14.00 7.33 -16.63
CA GLY A 120 14.66 7.29 -15.31
C GLY A 120 15.91 8.15 -15.19
N THR A 121 16.39 8.39 -13.97
CA THR A 121 17.50 9.30 -13.64
C THR A 121 18.88 8.63 -13.65
N ASP A 122 18.93 7.30 -13.64
CA ASP A 122 20.15 6.49 -13.72
C ASP A 122 19.97 5.22 -14.57
N ARG A 123 21.06 4.48 -14.80
CA ARG A 123 21.07 3.28 -15.66
C ARG A 123 20.32 2.10 -15.05
N ALA A 124 20.18 2.02 -13.72
CA ALA A 124 19.41 0.96 -13.07
C ALA A 124 17.90 1.19 -13.27
N ALA A 125 17.44 2.43 -13.07
CA ALA A 125 16.07 2.85 -13.34
C ALA A 125 15.71 2.67 -14.83
N LEU A 126 16.65 2.98 -15.73
CA LEU A 126 16.51 2.74 -17.17
C LEU A 126 16.26 1.27 -17.49
N ARG A 127 17.12 0.37 -17.02
CA ARG A 127 16.97 -1.07 -17.23
C ARG A 127 15.69 -1.62 -16.62
N ALA A 128 15.34 -1.14 -15.43
CA ALA A 128 14.09 -1.54 -14.79
C ALA A 128 12.86 -1.16 -15.63
N GLN A 129 12.89 -0.03 -16.33
CA GLN A 129 11.83 0.34 -17.27
C GLN A 129 11.88 -0.49 -18.55
N LEU A 130 13.05 -0.68 -19.14
CA LEU A 130 13.19 -1.42 -20.40
C LEU A 130 12.93 -2.92 -20.26
N GLY A 131 13.16 -3.50 -19.08
CA GLY A 131 12.82 -4.89 -18.80
C GLY A 131 11.33 -5.19 -18.94
N ARG A 132 10.48 -4.16 -19.03
CA ARG A 132 9.04 -4.29 -19.30
C ARG A 132 8.72 -4.49 -20.77
N VAL A 133 9.66 -4.25 -21.69
CA VAL A 133 9.42 -4.42 -23.12
C VAL A 133 9.35 -5.90 -23.46
N THR A 134 8.15 -6.40 -23.74
CA THR A 134 7.93 -7.78 -24.20
C THR A 134 7.86 -7.91 -25.72
N ALA A 135 7.84 -6.78 -26.43
CA ALA A 135 7.88 -6.74 -27.88
C ALA A 135 9.19 -7.36 -28.40
N ASP A 136 9.13 -8.05 -29.52
CA ASP A 136 10.32 -8.31 -30.33
C ASP A 136 10.81 -6.97 -30.92
N VAL A 137 11.94 -6.46 -30.43
CA VAL A 137 12.44 -5.13 -30.81
C VAL A 137 13.53 -5.24 -31.87
N LEU A 138 13.22 -4.80 -33.08
CA LEU A 138 14.20 -4.56 -34.11
C LEU A 138 14.71 -3.11 -34.01
N VAL A 139 15.96 -2.94 -33.60
CA VAL A 139 16.65 -1.65 -33.64
C VAL A 139 17.36 -1.54 -35.00
N VAL A 140 16.96 -0.58 -35.81
CA VAL A 140 17.63 -0.22 -37.06
C VAL A 140 18.52 0.98 -36.78
N GLY A 141 19.81 0.70 -36.68
CA GLY A 141 20.85 1.66 -36.36
C GLY A 141 21.37 2.38 -37.61
N VAL A 142 21.26 3.71 -37.70
CA VAL A 142 21.87 4.49 -38.81
C VAL A 142 23.13 5.22 -38.34
N PRO A 143 24.33 4.84 -38.80
CA PRO A 143 25.58 5.43 -38.30
C PRO A 143 25.72 6.94 -38.50
N GLY A 144 25.24 7.45 -39.63
CA GLY A 144 25.38 8.85 -40.01
C GLY A 144 24.38 9.82 -39.36
N ASP A 145 23.52 9.35 -38.46
CA ASP A 145 22.57 10.23 -37.76
C ASP A 145 23.28 11.12 -36.72
N LEU A 146 23.05 12.43 -36.77
CA LEU A 146 23.66 13.37 -35.83
C LEU A 146 22.73 13.72 -34.65
N VAL A 147 21.42 13.46 -34.73
CA VAL A 147 20.46 13.73 -33.64
C VAL A 147 20.38 12.56 -32.68
N PHE A 148 20.38 11.34 -33.23
CA PHE A 148 20.47 10.12 -32.44
C PHE A 148 21.69 9.35 -32.91
N PRO A 149 22.91 9.77 -32.54
CA PRO A 149 24.12 9.12 -33.04
C PRO A 149 24.14 7.63 -32.71
N PHE A 150 24.79 6.85 -33.57
CA PHE A 150 24.82 5.39 -33.47
C PHE A 150 25.13 4.85 -32.06
N PRO A 151 26.04 5.46 -31.27
CA PRO A 151 26.25 5.04 -29.88
C PRO A 151 24.99 5.08 -29.01
N LEU A 152 24.07 6.04 -29.21
CA LEU A 152 22.79 6.09 -28.47
C LEU A 152 21.80 5.03 -28.96
N GLN A 153 21.83 4.72 -30.26
CA GLN A 153 20.99 3.66 -30.85
C GLN A 153 21.48 2.28 -30.40
N HIS A 154 22.79 2.10 -30.34
CA HIS A 154 23.43 0.92 -29.81
C HIS A 154 23.30 0.83 -28.28
N GLU A 155 23.32 1.96 -27.56
CA GLU A 155 22.94 2.02 -26.14
C GLU A 155 21.51 1.49 -25.96
N LEU A 156 20.55 1.94 -26.78
CA LEU A 156 19.19 1.39 -26.75
C LEU A 156 19.17 -0.14 -26.90
N TYR A 157 19.85 -0.67 -27.91
CA TYR A 157 19.94 -2.11 -28.11
C TYR A 157 20.61 -2.84 -26.94
N ARG A 158 21.76 -2.34 -26.45
CA ARG A 158 22.50 -2.96 -25.35
C ARG A 158 21.71 -2.96 -24.06
N GLU A 159 21.00 -1.88 -23.78
CA GLU A 159 20.20 -1.78 -22.58
C GLU A 159 18.96 -2.70 -22.66
N LEU A 160 18.36 -2.88 -23.85
CA LEU A 160 17.33 -3.91 -24.09
C LEU A 160 17.89 -5.34 -23.97
N GLN A 161 19.08 -5.60 -24.51
CA GLN A 161 19.72 -6.91 -24.41
C GLN A 161 20.12 -7.23 -22.97
N ALA A 162 20.63 -6.25 -22.23
CA ALA A 162 21.04 -6.40 -20.84
C ALA A 162 19.89 -6.79 -19.90
N VAL A 163 18.66 -6.47 -20.29
CA VAL A 163 17.44 -6.85 -19.55
C VAL A 163 16.79 -8.11 -20.11
N GLY A 164 17.42 -8.77 -21.08
CA GLY A 164 16.93 -10.00 -21.68
C GLY A 164 15.75 -9.82 -22.64
N ALA A 165 15.47 -8.60 -23.11
CA ALA A 165 14.42 -8.38 -24.10
C ALA A 165 14.77 -9.06 -25.42
N SER A 166 13.76 -9.64 -26.08
CA SER A 166 13.91 -10.15 -27.44
C SER A 166 14.19 -8.96 -28.35
N CYS A 167 15.43 -8.81 -28.79
CA CYS A 167 15.83 -7.68 -29.61
C CYS A 167 16.99 -8.03 -30.53
N SER A 168 17.10 -7.27 -31.62
CA SER A 168 18.24 -7.32 -32.53
C SER A 168 18.60 -5.91 -33.00
N LEU A 169 19.88 -5.68 -33.27
CA LEU A 169 20.37 -4.45 -33.87
C LEU A 169 20.85 -4.75 -35.28
N TRP A 170 20.31 -4.03 -36.24
CA TRP A 170 20.68 -4.09 -37.64
C TRP A 170 21.17 -2.73 -38.08
N LYS A 171 22.35 -2.71 -38.70
CA LYS A 171 22.96 -1.46 -39.14
C LYS A 171 22.51 -1.15 -40.57
N LEU A 172 21.97 0.04 -40.79
CA LEU A 172 21.65 0.58 -42.10
C LEU A 172 22.74 1.56 -42.51
N ASP A 173 23.65 1.12 -43.38
CA ASP A 173 24.68 1.98 -43.97
C ASP A 173 24.05 2.90 -45.03
N SER A 174 23.76 4.12 -44.60
CA SER A 174 23.16 5.19 -45.40
C SER A 174 23.86 6.52 -45.13
N GLU A 175 24.08 7.29 -46.19
CA GLU A 175 24.62 8.65 -46.12
C GLU A 175 23.58 9.70 -45.68
N PHE A 176 22.29 9.32 -45.63
CA PHE A 176 21.17 10.23 -45.36
C PHE A 176 20.80 10.38 -43.87
N GLY A 177 21.65 9.90 -42.95
CA GLY A 177 21.42 10.02 -41.51
C GLY A 177 20.05 9.47 -41.09
N HIS A 178 19.33 10.14 -40.18
CA HIS A 178 18.01 9.65 -39.76
C HIS A 178 16.96 9.66 -40.86
N ASP A 179 17.14 10.41 -41.95
CA ASP A 179 16.20 10.43 -43.07
C ASP A 179 16.35 9.19 -43.97
N ALA A 180 17.30 8.30 -43.68
CA ALA A 180 17.54 7.06 -44.41
C ALA A 180 16.28 6.20 -44.59
N PHE A 181 15.33 6.21 -43.63
CA PHE A 181 14.08 5.46 -43.79
C PHE A 181 13.15 6.01 -44.87
N LEU A 182 13.31 7.28 -45.26
CA LEU A 182 12.58 7.90 -46.35
C LEU A 182 13.36 7.90 -47.66
N ALA A 183 14.68 8.04 -47.58
CA ALA A 183 15.56 8.22 -48.75
C ALA A 183 16.13 6.91 -49.29
N ASP A 184 16.48 5.95 -48.43
CA ASP A 184 17.10 4.66 -48.78
C ASP A 184 16.12 3.49 -48.56
N GLN A 185 14.92 3.63 -49.13
CA GLN A 185 13.82 2.69 -48.90
C GLN A 185 14.15 1.26 -49.38
N ASP A 186 14.89 1.10 -50.47
CA ASP A 186 15.28 -0.22 -50.98
C ASP A 186 16.24 -0.96 -50.04
N ARG A 187 17.24 -0.24 -49.52
CA ARG A 187 18.19 -0.78 -48.53
C ARG A 187 17.49 -1.11 -47.22
N LEU A 188 16.61 -0.21 -46.75
CA LEU A 188 15.79 -0.47 -45.58
C LEU A 188 14.86 -1.69 -45.79
N ALA A 189 14.21 -1.80 -46.94
CA ALA A 189 13.31 -2.91 -47.24
C ALA A 189 14.06 -4.25 -47.35
N ALA A 190 15.27 -4.27 -47.93
CA ALA A 190 16.13 -5.44 -47.90
C ALA A 190 16.50 -5.84 -46.46
N LEU A 191 16.96 -4.88 -45.66
CA LEU A 191 17.30 -5.10 -44.24
C LEU A 191 16.10 -5.63 -43.45
N LEU A 192 14.90 -5.06 -43.62
CA LEU A 192 13.69 -5.51 -42.92
C LEU A 192 13.26 -6.91 -43.35
N ARG A 193 13.46 -7.29 -44.62
CA ARG A 193 13.20 -8.66 -45.10
C ARG A 193 14.17 -9.66 -44.49
N ASP A 194 15.46 -9.35 -44.48
CA ASP A 194 16.51 -10.20 -43.92
C ASP A 194 16.34 -10.37 -42.41
N ALA A 195 15.98 -9.29 -41.73
CA ALA A 195 15.60 -9.29 -40.31
C ALA A 195 14.25 -9.99 -40.03
N ARG A 196 13.53 -10.45 -41.07
CA ARG A 196 12.19 -11.05 -40.98
C ARG A 196 11.19 -10.18 -40.20
N ALA A 197 11.32 -8.86 -40.35
CA ALA A 197 10.62 -7.86 -39.55
C ALA A 197 9.07 -7.98 -39.64
N PHE A 198 8.54 -8.59 -40.70
CA PHE A 198 7.10 -8.76 -40.92
C PHE A 198 6.65 -10.21 -41.11
N ALA A 199 7.50 -11.21 -40.85
CA ALA A 199 7.07 -12.61 -40.91
C ALA A 199 5.96 -12.89 -39.87
N VAL A 200 4.95 -13.67 -40.26
CA VAL A 200 3.71 -13.91 -39.48
C VAL A 200 4.03 -14.56 -38.13
N THR A 201 3.98 -13.78 -37.05
CA THR A 201 3.71 -14.29 -35.70
C THR A 201 2.23 -14.69 -35.62
N ALA A 202 1.92 -15.76 -34.87
CA ALA A 202 0.56 -16.31 -34.73
C ALA A 202 -0.48 -15.19 -34.52
N PRO A 203 -1.68 -15.29 -35.14
CA PRO A 203 -2.66 -14.21 -35.12
C PRO A 203 -3.13 -13.97 -33.68
N ARG A 204 -2.73 -12.82 -33.11
CA ARG A 204 -3.38 -12.26 -31.93
C ARG A 204 -4.56 -11.39 -32.39
N GLN A 205 -5.60 -11.37 -31.56
CA GLN A 205 -6.89 -10.74 -31.81
C GLN A 205 -6.74 -9.33 -32.40
N ARG A 206 -7.49 -9.02 -33.47
CA ARG A 206 -7.49 -7.70 -34.12
C ARG A 206 -7.91 -6.61 -33.12
N PHE A 207 -7.17 -5.50 -33.11
CA PHE A 207 -7.44 -4.30 -32.33
C PHE A 207 -8.47 -3.40 -33.03
N GLU A 208 -9.64 -3.22 -32.44
CA GLU A 208 -10.73 -2.35 -32.92
C GLU A 208 -10.80 -1.04 -32.13
N GLY A 209 -9.76 -0.19 -32.24
CA GLY A 209 -9.76 1.16 -31.69
C GLY A 209 -9.84 1.28 -30.16
N ILE A 210 -9.86 2.51 -29.64
CA ILE A 210 -10.09 2.81 -28.21
C ILE A 210 -11.60 2.71 -27.92
N GLY A 211 -12.12 1.49 -27.86
CA GLY A 211 -13.33 1.17 -27.12
C GLY A 211 -12.97 0.93 -25.64
N ALA A 212 -13.87 1.26 -24.71
CA ALA A 212 -13.70 0.91 -23.30
C ALA A 212 -13.20 -0.54 -23.16
N GLN A 213 -12.19 -0.79 -22.33
CA GLN A 213 -11.91 -2.18 -21.95
C GLN A 213 -13.21 -2.81 -21.46
N PRO A 214 -13.58 -4.03 -21.90
CA PRO A 214 -14.74 -4.68 -21.35
C PRO A 214 -14.55 -4.73 -19.83
N VAL A 215 -15.53 -4.18 -19.12
CA VAL A 215 -15.51 -4.14 -17.66
C VAL A 215 -15.34 -5.58 -17.18
N ARG A 216 -14.24 -5.87 -16.49
CA ARG A 216 -13.98 -7.20 -15.92
C ARG A 216 -15.05 -7.47 -14.87
N GLU A 217 -15.89 -8.47 -15.07
CA GLU A 217 -16.84 -8.89 -14.03
C GLU A 217 -16.19 -9.97 -13.15
N ILE A 218 -16.20 -9.77 -11.83
CA ILE A 218 -15.75 -10.75 -10.83
C ILE A 218 -16.97 -11.23 -10.05
N ARG A 219 -17.23 -12.54 -10.11
CA ARG A 219 -18.39 -13.19 -9.50
C ARG A 219 -18.05 -13.67 -8.10
N ILE A 220 -18.81 -13.20 -7.11
CA ILE A 220 -18.58 -13.43 -5.69
C ILE A 220 -19.56 -14.50 -5.17
N GLY A 221 -19.02 -15.53 -4.54
CA GLY A 221 -19.76 -16.42 -3.65
C GLY A 221 -19.62 -15.91 -2.22
N MET A 222 -20.71 -15.46 -1.60
CA MET A 222 -20.66 -14.89 -0.25
C MET A 222 -21.08 -15.91 0.80
N VAL A 223 -20.23 -16.18 1.78
CA VAL A 223 -20.51 -17.06 2.93
C VAL A 223 -20.90 -16.19 4.12
N GLY A 224 -22.19 -16.21 4.48
CA GLY A 224 -22.79 -15.30 5.45
C GLY A 224 -23.42 -14.08 4.79
N CYS A 225 -24.49 -13.55 5.39
CA CYS A 225 -25.19 -12.36 4.89
C CYS A 225 -25.83 -11.56 6.04
N GLY A 226 -25.13 -11.50 7.19
CA GLY A 226 -25.56 -10.71 8.36
C GLY A 226 -25.34 -9.21 8.16
N THR A 227 -25.06 -8.48 9.24
CA THR A 227 -24.79 -7.03 9.22
C THR A 227 -23.68 -6.66 8.25
N VAL A 228 -22.52 -7.33 8.33
CA VAL A 228 -21.37 -7.06 7.42
C VAL A 228 -21.70 -7.46 5.97
N GLY A 229 -22.25 -8.65 5.74
CA GLY A 229 -22.60 -9.10 4.38
C GLY A 229 -23.67 -8.21 3.72
N THR A 230 -24.60 -7.67 4.49
CA THR A 230 -25.56 -6.66 3.99
C THR A 230 -24.83 -5.36 3.63
N GLY A 231 -23.92 -4.89 4.48
CA GLY A 231 -23.07 -3.73 4.16
C GLY A 231 -22.20 -3.93 2.92
N VAL A 232 -21.71 -5.15 2.66
CA VAL A 232 -21.00 -5.48 1.41
C VAL A 232 -21.91 -5.34 0.20
N LEU A 233 -23.12 -5.91 0.24
CA LEU A 233 -24.10 -5.77 -0.85
C LEU A 233 -24.45 -4.29 -1.12
N GLU A 234 -24.70 -3.52 -0.06
CA GLU A 234 -25.00 -2.08 -0.16
C GLU A 234 -23.84 -1.29 -0.76
N LEU A 235 -22.59 -1.55 -0.34
CA LEU A 235 -21.43 -0.86 -0.89
C LEU A 235 -21.16 -1.24 -2.34
N LEU A 236 -21.31 -2.52 -2.70
CA LEU A 236 -21.14 -2.97 -4.08
C LEU A 236 -22.15 -2.33 -5.01
N ASP A 237 -23.42 -2.25 -4.61
CA ASP A 237 -24.46 -1.58 -5.38
C ASP A 237 -24.19 -0.06 -5.49
N ARG A 238 -23.94 0.60 -4.35
CA ARG A 238 -23.70 2.05 -4.28
C ARG A 238 -22.45 2.49 -5.04
N GLN A 239 -21.39 1.70 -5.04
CA GLN A 239 -20.12 2.03 -5.68
C GLN A 239 -19.92 1.42 -7.07
N ALA A 240 -20.89 0.66 -7.60
CA ALA A 240 -20.74 -0.08 -8.85
C ALA A 240 -20.21 0.79 -10.01
N ALA A 241 -20.79 1.98 -10.23
CA ALA A 241 -20.36 2.88 -11.30
C ALA A 241 -18.92 3.40 -11.07
N ALA A 242 -18.60 3.81 -9.85
CA ALA A 242 -17.27 4.30 -9.50
C ALA A 242 -16.20 3.20 -9.59
N MET A 243 -16.54 1.95 -9.28
CA MET A 243 -15.63 0.81 -9.44
C MET A 243 -15.30 0.55 -10.90
N VAL A 244 -16.30 0.62 -11.78
CA VAL A 244 -16.10 0.49 -13.22
C VAL A 244 -15.24 1.63 -13.76
N GLU A 245 -15.55 2.87 -13.37
CA GLU A 245 -14.83 4.05 -13.84
C GLU A 245 -13.37 4.07 -13.38
N ARG A 246 -13.12 3.78 -12.10
CA ARG A 246 -11.79 3.92 -11.49
C ARG A 246 -10.89 2.70 -11.69
N TYR A 247 -11.48 1.51 -11.67
CA TYR A 247 -10.73 0.24 -11.61
C TYR A 247 -11.05 -0.70 -12.77
N GLY A 248 -11.99 -0.35 -13.66
CA GLY A 248 -12.35 -1.18 -14.81
C GLY A 248 -13.01 -2.52 -14.44
N VAL A 249 -13.51 -2.66 -13.21
CA VAL A 249 -14.05 -3.91 -12.65
C VAL A 249 -15.48 -3.72 -12.16
N ARG A 250 -16.29 -4.76 -12.33
CA ARG A 250 -17.62 -4.90 -11.71
C ARG A 250 -17.61 -6.13 -10.82
N PHE A 251 -18.04 -5.98 -9.58
CA PHE A 251 -18.24 -7.09 -8.67
C PHE A 251 -19.71 -7.48 -8.64
N ARG A 252 -20.00 -8.77 -8.68
CA ARG A 252 -21.36 -9.27 -8.64
C ARG A 252 -21.46 -10.47 -7.70
N VAL A 253 -22.30 -10.38 -6.67
CA VAL A 253 -22.59 -11.54 -5.82
C VAL A 253 -23.56 -12.46 -6.57
N THR A 254 -23.11 -13.67 -6.91
CA THR A 254 -23.89 -14.64 -7.69
C THR A 254 -24.59 -15.67 -6.81
N ARG A 255 -24.02 -15.97 -5.65
CA ARG A 255 -24.56 -16.97 -4.72
C ARG A 255 -24.23 -16.62 -3.27
N ILE A 256 -25.15 -16.92 -2.36
CA ILE A 256 -24.98 -16.67 -0.93
C ILE A 256 -25.22 -17.96 -0.13
N ALA A 257 -24.27 -18.34 0.72
CA ALA A 257 -24.46 -19.39 1.72
C ALA A 257 -24.91 -18.79 3.05
N VAL A 258 -26.04 -19.27 3.60
CA VAL A 258 -26.59 -18.85 4.90
C VAL A 258 -27.06 -20.05 5.71
N ARG A 259 -27.11 -19.93 7.04
CA ARG A 259 -27.62 -21.02 7.90
C ARG A 259 -29.13 -21.26 7.78
N ASP A 260 -29.88 -20.20 7.52
CA ASP A 260 -31.34 -20.22 7.48
C ASP A 260 -31.83 -19.42 6.26
N LEU A 261 -32.54 -20.10 5.36
CA LEU A 261 -33.12 -19.56 4.14
C LEU A 261 -34.43 -18.79 4.39
N ALA A 262 -35.13 -19.08 5.49
CA ALA A 262 -36.41 -18.47 5.84
C ALA A 262 -36.23 -17.13 6.56
N ARG A 263 -35.06 -16.89 7.18
CA ARG A 263 -34.75 -15.63 7.85
C ARG A 263 -34.84 -14.44 6.86
N PRO A 264 -35.65 -13.40 7.16
CA PRO A 264 -35.73 -12.20 6.32
C PRO A 264 -34.36 -11.55 6.10
N ARG A 265 -34.14 -11.01 4.90
CA ARG A 265 -32.89 -10.33 4.52
C ARG A 265 -33.20 -9.00 3.82
N SER A 266 -32.14 -8.28 3.45
CA SER A 266 -32.29 -7.06 2.66
C SER A 266 -32.84 -7.38 1.26
N PRO A 267 -33.56 -6.45 0.62
CA PRO A 267 -34.07 -6.64 -0.74
C PRO A 267 -33.00 -6.96 -1.79
N LEU A 268 -31.73 -6.56 -1.54
CA LEU A 268 -30.59 -6.90 -2.40
C LEU A 268 -30.26 -8.39 -2.31
N ALA A 269 -30.29 -8.97 -1.11
CA ALA A 269 -29.98 -10.38 -0.89
C ALA A 269 -31.07 -11.32 -1.43
N ASP A 270 -32.34 -10.91 -1.40
CA ASP A 270 -33.47 -11.75 -1.87
C ASP A 270 -33.44 -12.01 -3.38
N ARG A 271 -32.67 -11.22 -4.15
CA ARG A 271 -32.49 -11.38 -5.60
C ARG A 271 -31.38 -12.36 -5.98
N ILE A 272 -30.65 -12.88 -4.99
CA ILE A 272 -29.47 -13.71 -5.20
C ILE A 272 -29.79 -15.14 -4.75
N ALA A 273 -29.32 -16.14 -5.51
CA ALA A 273 -29.53 -17.54 -5.17
C ALA A 273 -28.88 -17.87 -3.81
N ARG A 274 -29.63 -18.55 -2.94
CA ARG A 274 -29.19 -18.90 -1.58
C ARG A 274 -29.10 -20.41 -1.41
N THR A 275 -28.11 -20.85 -0.64
CA THR A 275 -27.92 -22.24 -0.22
C THR A 275 -27.59 -22.30 1.26
N THR A 276 -27.79 -23.47 1.88
CA THR A 276 -27.32 -23.77 3.24
C THR A 276 -25.95 -24.46 3.25
N VAL A 277 -25.42 -24.83 2.09
CA VAL A 277 -24.19 -25.60 1.95
C VAL A 277 -23.09 -24.71 1.36
N ALA A 278 -22.23 -24.15 2.21
CA ALA A 278 -21.19 -23.22 1.78
C ALA A 278 -20.16 -23.83 0.79
N LEU A 279 -19.90 -25.14 0.88
CA LEU A 279 -19.03 -25.86 -0.05
C LEU A 279 -19.56 -25.87 -1.49
N GLU A 280 -20.86 -25.68 -1.72
CA GLU A 280 -21.40 -25.57 -3.09
C GLU A 280 -20.82 -24.36 -3.81
N LEU A 281 -20.55 -23.25 -3.11
CA LEU A 281 -19.96 -22.04 -3.71
C LEU A 281 -18.52 -22.33 -4.21
N VAL A 282 -17.80 -23.24 -3.54
CA VAL A 282 -16.45 -23.63 -3.94
C VAL A 282 -16.47 -24.43 -5.24
N ALA A 283 -17.47 -25.29 -5.45
CA ALA A 283 -17.61 -26.07 -6.67
C ALA A 283 -18.25 -25.30 -7.84
N ASP A 284 -18.91 -24.17 -7.56
CA ASP A 284 -19.70 -23.44 -8.55
C ASP A 284 -18.81 -22.73 -9.60
N PRO A 285 -18.88 -23.07 -10.90
CA PRO A 285 -18.11 -22.38 -11.94
C PRO A 285 -18.52 -20.90 -12.11
N GLU A 286 -19.66 -20.49 -11.55
CA GLU A 286 -20.15 -19.10 -11.52
C GLU A 286 -19.66 -18.29 -10.31
N VAL A 287 -18.68 -18.81 -9.57
CA VAL A 287 -18.05 -18.14 -8.43
C VAL A 287 -16.54 -18.08 -8.66
N ASP A 288 -16.02 -16.87 -8.81
CA ASP A 288 -14.60 -16.59 -9.02
C ASP A 288 -13.85 -16.41 -7.68
N VAL A 289 -14.50 -15.79 -6.68
CA VAL A 289 -13.94 -15.47 -5.36
C VAL A 289 -14.93 -15.79 -4.24
N ILE A 290 -14.42 -16.28 -3.11
CA ILE A 290 -15.21 -16.47 -1.89
C ILE A 290 -15.03 -15.25 -0.98
N VAL A 291 -16.14 -14.62 -0.61
CA VAL A 291 -16.17 -13.57 0.43
C VAL A 291 -16.80 -14.18 1.68
N GLU A 292 -16.03 -14.32 2.76
CA GLU A 292 -16.49 -14.93 4.01
C GLU A 292 -16.70 -13.89 5.11
N VAL A 293 -17.95 -13.81 5.57
CA VAL A 293 -18.46 -12.84 6.57
C VAL A 293 -19.47 -13.50 7.52
N ALA A 294 -19.37 -14.82 7.69
CA ALA A 294 -20.27 -15.59 8.55
C ALA A 294 -19.79 -15.61 10.01
N GLY A 295 -18.47 -15.53 10.21
CA GLY A 295 -17.86 -15.64 11.53
C GLY A 295 -17.80 -17.07 12.05
N GLY A 296 -17.04 -17.27 13.13
CA GLY A 296 -16.89 -18.57 13.79
C GLY A 296 -16.03 -19.57 13.01
N LEU A 297 -15.88 -20.78 13.54
CA LEU A 297 -14.96 -21.79 13.01
C LEU A 297 -15.58 -22.74 11.98
N SER A 298 -16.91 -22.80 11.88
CA SER A 298 -17.61 -23.75 11.00
C SER A 298 -17.29 -23.57 9.51
N VAL A 299 -16.74 -22.42 9.12
CA VAL A 299 -16.38 -22.09 7.73
C VAL A 299 -14.96 -22.51 7.35
N GLU A 300 -14.15 -23.01 8.30
CA GLU A 300 -12.76 -23.43 8.07
C GLU A 300 -12.63 -24.37 6.86
N ALA A 301 -13.45 -25.43 6.82
CA ALA A 301 -13.44 -26.40 5.74
C ALA A 301 -13.78 -25.77 4.38
N THR A 302 -14.66 -24.76 4.36
CA THR A 302 -15.02 -24.04 3.11
C THR A 302 -13.87 -23.16 2.64
N VAL A 303 -13.24 -22.42 3.55
CA VAL A 303 -12.09 -21.56 3.24
C VAL A 303 -10.91 -22.39 2.74
N ALA A 304 -10.58 -23.48 3.43
CA ALA A 304 -9.52 -24.39 3.02
C ALA A 304 -9.80 -25.03 1.65
N ALA A 305 -11.04 -25.49 1.42
CA ALA A 305 -11.45 -26.04 0.13
C ALA A 305 -11.36 -25.01 -1.01
N ALA A 306 -11.74 -23.76 -0.77
CA ALA A 306 -11.63 -22.67 -1.75
C ALA A 306 -10.17 -22.44 -2.16
N LEU A 307 -9.27 -22.28 -1.17
CA LEU A 307 -7.84 -22.08 -1.42
C LEU A 307 -7.22 -23.29 -2.14
N ALA A 308 -7.63 -24.51 -1.80
CA ALA A 308 -7.20 -25.74 -2.47
C ALA A 308 -7.69 -25.83 -3.92
N ALA A 309 -8.88 -25.31 -4.21
CA ALA A 309 -9.49 -25.29 -5.54
C ALA A 309 -9.03 -24.13 -6.43
N GLY A 310 -8.10 -23.28 -5.95
CA GLY A 310 -7.64 -22.13 -6.73
C GLY A 310 -8.55 -20.91 -6.66
N LYS A 311 -9.56 -20.91 -5.76
CA LYS A 311 -10.50 -19.79 -5.59
C LYS A 311 -10.01 -18.86 -4.49
N PRO A 312 -9.70 -17.58 -4.80
CA PRO A 312 -9.29 -16.60 -3.79
C PRO A 312 -10.33 -16.45 -2.69
N VAL A 313 -9.86 -16.12 -1.49
CA VAL A 313 -10.71 -15.88 -0.32
C VAL A 313 -10.46 -14.49 0.24
N VAL A 314 -11.52 -13.73 0.44
CA VAL A 314 -11.55 -12.47 1.21
C VAL A 314 -12.37 -12.72 2.47
N THR A 315 -11.81 -12.52 3.66
CA THR A 315 -12.50 -12.86 4.92
C THR A 315 -12.38 -11.76 5.99
N ALA A 316 -13.47 -11.53 6.71
CA ALA A 316 -13.50 -10.66 7.90
C ALA A 316 -13.44 -11.45 9.22
N ASN A 317 -13.24 -12.77 9.17
CA ASN A 317 -13.44 -13.65 10.31
C ASN A 317 -12.18 -13.78 11.19
N LYS A 318 -12.02 -12.78 12.05
CA LYS A 318 -10.99 -12.76 13.11
C LYS A 318 -10.94 -14.06 13.91
N ALA A 319 -12.08 -14.65 14.27
CA ALA A 319 -12.13 -15.86 15.10
C ALA A 319 -11.53 -17.10 14.43
N LEU A 320 -11.72 -17.24 13.11
CA LEU A 320 -11.04 -18.27 12.32
C LEU A 320 -9.55 -17.96 12.19
N LEU A 321 -9.22 -16.74 11.77
CA LEU A 321 -7.85 -16.35 11.45
C LEU A 321 -6.95 -16.40 12.68
N SER A 322 -7.42 -15.97 13.85
CA SER A 322 -6.65 -16.02 15.09
C SER A 322 -6.22 -17.44 15.50
N LYS A 323 -6.86 -18.49 14.97
CA LYS A 323 -6.52 -19.89 15.24
C LYS A 323 -5.85 -20.58 14.06
N LYS A 324 -6.23 -20.23 12.84
CA LYS A 324 -5.93 -21.00 11.62
C LYS A 324 -5.15 -20.24 10.56
N LEU A 325 -4.84 -18.96 10.76
CA LEU A 325 -4.19 -18.15 9.73
C LEU A 325 -2.81 -18.69 9.32
N ALA A 326 -2.02 -19.25 10.24
CA ALA A 326 -0.75 -19.89 9.86
C ALA A 326 -0.94 -21.07 8.89
N GLU A 327 -1.91 -21.96 9.17
CA GLU A 327 -2.23 -23.12 8.32
C GLU A 327 -2.81 -22.67 6.96
N LEU A 328 -3.78 -21.76 7.00
CA LEU A 328 -4.46 -21.24 5.81
C LEU A 328 -3.54 -20.38 4.94
N GLY A 329 -2.64 -19.60 5.56
CA GLY A 329 -1.63 -18.79 4.86
C GLY A 329 -0.62 -19.65 4.12
N VAL A 330 -0.15 -20.75 4.73
CA VAL A 330 0.70 -21.74 4.05
C VAL A 330 -0.04 -22.43 2.90
N LEU A 331 -1.32 -22.78 3.09
CA LEU A 331 -2.12 -23.35 2.03
C LEU A 331 -2.28 -22.37 0.85
N ALA A 332 -2.65 -21.13 1.12
CA ALA A 332 -2.75 -20.05 0.14
C ALA A 332 -1.44 -19.85 -0.64
N GLN A 333 -0.30 -19.87 0.06
CA GLN A 333 1.01 -19.79 -0.57
C GLN A 333 1.30 -20.98 -1.48
N ARG A 334 1.05 -22.21 -1.00
CA ARG A 334 1.32 -23.45 -1.74
C ARG A 334 0.47 -23.58 -3.02
N THR A 335 -0.76 -23.09 -3.01
CA THR A 335 -1.66 -23.14 -4.16
C THR A 335 -1.57 -21.88 -5.03
N GLY A 336 -0.76 -20.88 -4.65
CA GLY A 336 -0.69 -19.59 -5.32
C GLY A 336 -2.02 -18.82 -5.28
N THR A 337 -2.92 -19.16 -4.35
CA THR A 337 -4.29 -18.64 -4.27
C THR A 337 -4.37 -17.57 -3.18
N PRO A 338 -4.77 -16.33 -3.49
CA PRO A 338 -4.81 -15.25 -2.50
C PRO A 338 -5.77 -15.51 -1.33
N LEU A 339 -5.29 -15.19 -0.12
CA LEU A 339 -6.08 -15.07 1.10
C LEU A 339 -5.93 -13.64 1.63
N LEU A 340 -6.98 -12.83 1.52
CA LEU A 340 -7.01 -11.45 2.00
C LEU A 340 -7.94 -11.32 3.22
N CYS A 341 -7.56 -10.47 4.17
CA CYS A 341 -8.28 -10.36 5.44
C CYS A 341 -8.13 -8.99 6.13
N GLU A 342 -8.07 -7.90 5.37
CA GLU A 342 -7.92 -6.55 5.92
C GLU A 342 -9.00 -6.27 7.00
N ALA A 343 -10.23 -6.66 6.69
CA ALA A 343 -11.39 -6.49 7.54
C ALA A 343 -11.32 -7.19 8.91
N SER A 344 -10.40 -8.15 9.11
CA SER A 344 -10.29 -8.95 10.34
C SER A 344 -9.44 -8.33 11.46
N ALA A 345 -8.63 -7.32 11.14
CA ALA A 345 -7.68 -6.73 12.09
C ALA A 345 -8.21 -5.42 12.68
N ALA A 346 -8.47 -4.40 11.85
CA ALA A 346 -8.83 -3.07 12.33
C ALA A 346 -9.95 -2.41 11.50
N ALA A 347 -10.88 -3.23 10.99
CA ALA A 347 -11.99 -2.82 10.12
C ALA A 347 -11.53 -1.89 8.99
N ALA A 348 -11.88 -0.60 9.03
CA ALA A 348 -11.58 0.33 7.93
C ALA A 348 -10.11 0.81 7.89
N LEU A 349 -9.32 0.60 8.95
CA LEU A 349 -7.91 0.96 8.89
C LEU A 349 -7.17 -0.02 7.96
N PRO A 350 -6.49 0.46 6.90
CA PRO A 350 -5.83 -0.38 5.91
C PRO A 350 -4.49 -0.92 6.41
N ILE A 351 -4.47 -1.57 7.58
CA ILE A 351 -3.24 -1.94 8.27
C ILE A 351 -2.60 -3.20 7.69
N ILE A 352 -3.36 -4.26 7.39
CA ILE A 352 -2.83 -5.50 6.82
C ILE A 352 -2.23 -5.23 5.45
N ARG A 353 -2.91 -4.44 4.60
CA ARG A 353 -2.36 -3.99 3.31
C ARG A 353 -1.12 -3.13 3.53
N HIS A 354 -1.17 -2.18 4.45
CA HIS A 354 -0.01 -1.33 4.74
C HIS A 354 1.20 -2.15 5.20
N LEU A 355 1.01 -3.18 6.02
CA LEU A 355 2.07 -4.10 6.45
C LEU A 355 2.53 -5.05 5.32
N SER A 356 1.65 -5.39 4.38
CA SER A 356 1.93 -6.34 3.29
C SER A 356 2.88 -5.79 2.21
N HIS A 357 2.85 -4.50 1.94
CA HIS A 357 3.57 -3.87 0.82
C HIS A 357 4.83 -3.09 1.24
N ARG A 358 5.42 -3.41 2.40
CA ARG A 358 6.55 -2.64 2.94
C ARG A 358 7.89 -3.19 2.46
N ALA A 359 8.79 -2.27 2.11
CA ALA A 359 10.23 -2.54 2.00
C ALA A 359 10.97 -2.35 3.33
N ASP A 360 10.37 -1.64 4.29
CA ASP A 360 10.98 -1.24 5.56
C ASP A 360 10.62 -2.20 6.70
N GLU A 361 11.55 -2.40 7.62
CA GLU A 361 11.39 -3.27 8.78
C GLU A 361 10.66 -2.55 9.92
N ILE A 362 9.84 -3.30 10.67
CA ILE A 362 9.12 -2.80 11.83
C ILE A 362 9.89 -3.19 13.09
N ASP A 363 10.26 -2.21 13.90
CA ASP A 363 10.93 -2.46 15.19
C ASP A 363 9.89 -2.66 16.28
N ALA A 364 8.84 -1.85 16.29
CA ALA A 364 7.76 -1.94 17.25
C ALA A 364 6.41 -1.51 16.65
N MET A 365 5.34 -2.03 17.22
CA MET A 365 3.96 -1.70 16.92
C MET A 365 3.19 -1.54 18.23
N MET A 366 2.40 -0.49 18.33
CA MET A 366 1.44 -0.27 19.41
C MET A 366 0.10 0.06 18.79
N ALA A 367 -0.97 -0.55 19.26
CA ALA A 367 -2.26 -0.45 18.59
C ALA A 367 -3.44 -0.45 19.55
N ILE A 368 -4.35 0.50 19.34
CA ILE A 368 -5.72 0.48 19.87
C ILE A 368 -6.57 -0.20 18.79
N VAL A 369 -6.92 -1.46 19.02
CA VAL A 369 -7.65 -2.28 18.04
C VAL A 369 -9.00 -2.76 18.54
N ASN A 370 -9.38 -2.39 19.77
CA ASN A 370 -10.66 -2.67 20.40
C ASN A 370 -11.40 -1.36 20.69
N GLY A 371 -12.32 -0.98 19.80
CA GLY A 371 -13.10 0.25 19.92
C GLY A 371 -14.03 0.25 21.14
N THR A 372 -14.54 -0.91 21.57
CA THR A 372 -15.42 -1.01 22.75
C THR A 372 -14.69 -0.61 24.03
N CYS A 373 -13.50 -1.17 24.26
CA CYS A 373 -12.65 -0.82 25.40
C CYS A 373 -12.16 0.63 25.30
N ASN A 374 -11.84 1.12 24.11
CA ASN A 374 -11.42 2.51 23.95
C ASN A 374 -12.55 3.50 24.29
N TYR A 375 -13.78 3.19 23.85
CA TYR A 375 -14.98 3.95 24.22
C TYR A 375 -15.20 3.93 25.73
N ILE A 376 -15.13 2.75 26.36
CA ILE A 376 -15.33 2.62 27.81
C ILE A 376 -14.29 3.45 28.57
N ILE A 377 -13.00 3.31 28.23
CA ILE A 377 -11.93 4.11 28.87
C ILE A 377 -12.18 5.62 28.68
N THR A 378 -12.65 6.04 27.50
CA THR A 378 -13.02 7.45 27.23
C THR A 378 -14.12 7.93 28.19
N ARG A 379 -15.11 7.08 28.51
CA ARG A 379 -16.19 7.41 29.47
C ARG A 379 -15.73 7.44 30.92
N LEU A 380 -14.78 6.58 31.29
CA LEU A 380 -14.13 6.64 32.60
C LEU A 380 -13.34 7.94 32.76
N GLU A 381 -12.64 8.36 31.70
CA GLU A 381 -11.79 9.55 31.67
C GLU A 381 -12.58 10.86 31.63
N GLN A 382 -13.56 11.00 30.73
CA GLN A 382 -14.20 12.30 30.46
C GLN A 382 -15.47 12.53 31.29
N ASP A 383 -16.23 11.48 31.55
CA ASP A 383 -17.53 11.58 32.23
C ASP A 383 -17.49 11.06 33.69
N GLU A 384 -16.33 10.57 34.14
CA GLU A 384 -16.10 9.94 35.44
C GLU A 384 -17.07 8.79 35.74
N TRP A 385 -17.48 8.04 34.71
CA TRP A 385 -18.44 6.94 34.91
C TRP A 385 -17.78 5.70 35.51
N PRO A 386 -18.42 5.03 36.48
CA PRO A 386 -18.04 3.68 36.87
C PRO A 386 -18.05 2.72 35.67
N LEU A 387 -17.20 1.70 35.70
CA LEU A 387 -17.03 0.73 34.63
C LEU A 387 -18.35 0.11 34.18
N GLU A 388 -19.19 -0.28 35.14
CA GLU A 388 -20.48 -0.93 34.87
C GLU A 388 -21.42 -0.02 34.07
N ARG A 389 -21.41 1.28 34.37
CA ARG A 389 -22.22 2.27 33.66
C ARG A 389 -21.70 2.48 32.24
N ALA A 390 -20.39 2.60 32.06
CA ALA A 390 -19.77 2.75 30.74
C ALA A 390 -20.02 1.52 29.85
N VAL A 391 -19.95 0.31 30.41
CA VAL A 391 -20.29 -0.94 29.73
C VAL A 391 -21.77 -0.95 29.33
N ALA A 392 -22.68 -0.62 30.25
CA ALA A 392 -24.11 -0.59 29.95
C ALA A 392 -24.45 0.40 28.82
N GLU A 393 -23.77 1.56 28.79
CA GLU A 393 -23.94 2.52 27.70
C GLU A 393 -23.38 2.00 26.37
N ALA A 394 -22.20 1.38 26.39
CA ALA A 394 -21.63 0.76 25.19
C ALA A 394 -22.57 -0.32 24.62
N GLN A 395 -23.24 -1.10 25.47
CA GLN A 395 -24.27 -2.07 25.06
C GLN A 395 -25.50 -1.39 24.46
N ARG A 396 -25.97 -0.30 25.08
CA ARG A 396 -27.11 0.48 24.58
C ARG A 396 -26.84 1.07 23.19
N LEU A 397 -25.60 1.51 22.94
CA LEU A 397 -25.16 2.04 21.65
C LEU A 397 -24.85 0.93 20.62
N GLY A 398 -24.88 -0.34 21.03
CA GLY A 398 -24.55 -1.49 20.17
C GLY A 398 -23.06 -1.62 19.86
N LEU A 399 -22.19 -0.98 20.65
CA LEU A 399 -20.73 -1.14 20.58
C LEU A 399 -20.29 -2.43 21.27
N ALA A 400 -20.95 -2.79 22.37
CA ALA A 400 -20.70 -4.02 23.13
C ALA A 400 -21.84 -5.03 22.95
N GLU A 401 -21.52 -6.32 22.90
CA GLU A 401 -22.52 -7.39 22.96
C GLU A 401 -23.09 -7.54 24.39
N ALA A 402 -24.16 -8.33 24.54
CA ALA A 402 -24.76 -8.62 25.84
C ALA A 402 -23.75 -9.25 26.82
N ASP A 403 -22.84 -10.07 26.30
CA ASP A 403 -21.66 -10.56 27.00
C ASP A 403 -20.40 -9.88 26.41
N PRO A 404 -19.87 -8.83 27.06
CA PRO A 404 -18.70 -8.09 26.57
C PRO A 404 -17.37 -8.67 27.08
N SER A 405 -17.36 -9.87 27.69
CA SER A 405 -16.18 -10.41 28.37
C SER A 405 -14.95 -10.48 27.45
N ALA A 406 -15.14 -10.89 26.19
CA ALA A 406 -14.04 -10.96 25.21
C ALA A 406 -13.39 -9.60 24.90
N ASP A 407 -14.15 -8.51 24.99
CA ASP A 407 -13.63 -7.15 24.85
C ASP A 407 -12.92 -6.73 26.13
N LEU A 408 -13.64 -6.81 27.27
CA LEU A 408 -13.17 -6.32 28.56
C LEU A 408 -11.92 -7.04 29.06
N GLU A 409 -11.77 -8.33 28.77
CA GLU A 409 -10.60 -9.14 29.10
C GLU A 409 -9.45 -8.96 28.10
N GLY A 410 -9.64 -8.22 27.01
CA GLY A 410 -8.62 -7.96 25.98
C GLY A 410 -8.43 -9.08 24.95
N LEU A 411 -9.25 -10.12 24.97
CA LEU A 411 -9.14 -11.28 24.08
C LEU A 411 -9.38 -10.92 22.60
N ASP A 412 -10.30 -9.98 22.33
CA ASP A 412 -10.50 -9.46 20.98
C ASP A 412 -9.25 -8.75 20.43
N ALA A 413 -8.61 -7.91 21.26
CA ALA A 413 -7.38 -7.23 20.89
C ALA A 413 -6.23 -8.22 20.70
N ALA A 414 -6.15 -9.27 21.52
CA ALA A 414 -5.14 -10.33 21.39
C ALA A 414 -5.30 -11.09 20.07
N ALA A 415 -6.53 -11.43 19.68
CA ALA A 415 -6.81 -12.07 18.40
C ALA A 415 -6.37 -11.22 17.20
N LYS A 416 -6.61 -9.91 17.24
CA LYS A 416 -6.16 -8.96 16.21
C LYS A 416 -4.65 -8.79 16.22
N LEU A 417 -4.03 -8.74 17.40
CA LEU A 417 -2.58 -8.65 17.54
C LEU A 417 -1.87 -9.86 16.91
N SER A 418 -2.38 -11.08 17.10
CA SER A 418 -1.81 -12.28 16.46
C SER A 418 -1.75 -12.16 14.92
N ILE A 419 -2.82 -11.65 14.31
CA ILE A 419 -2.89 -11.43 12.85
C ILE A 419 -1.88 -10.36 12.42
N LEU A 420 -1.84 -9.24 13.13
CA LEU A 420 -0.94 -8.12 12.85
C LEU A 420 0.53 -8.52 13.02
N VAL A 421 0.86 -9.24 14.10
CA VAL A 421 2.21 -9.73 14.37
C VAL A 421 2.68 -10.69 13.29
N TYR A 422 1.82 -11.60 12.86
CA TYR A 422 2.17 -12.52 11.78
C TYR A 422 2.44 -11.79 10.48
N ARG A 423 1.62 -10.78 10.15
CA ARG A 423 1.86 -9.97 8.95
C ARG A 423 3.11 -9.10 9.06
N ALA A 424 3.34 -8.45 10.20
CA ALA A 424 4.42 -7.49 10.41
C ALA A 424 5.80 -8.14 10.61
N PHE A 425 5.87 -9.24 11.35
CA PHE A 425 7.12 -9.86 11.78
C PHE A 425 7.36 -11.25 11.16
N GLY A 426 6.37 -11.83 10.47
CA GLY A 426 6.45 -13.20 9.90
C GLY A 426 6.41 -14.31 10.96
N ALA A 427 6.18 -13.96 12.23
CA ALA A 427 6.11 -14.89 13.35
C ALA A 427 4.65 -15.17 13.71
N TRP A 428 4.29 -16.44 13.83
CA TRP A 428 2.95 -16.81 14.29
C TRP A 428 2.93 -16.94 15.81
N LEU A 429 2.21 -16.02 16.47
CA LEU A 429 1.95 -16.07 17.91
C LEU A 429 0.44 -16.26 18.13
N PRO A 430 -0.03 -17.47 18.49
CA PRO A 430 -1.45 -17.68 18.77
C PRO A 430 -1.91 -16.83 19.97
N PRO A 431 -3.18 -16.41 20.04
CA PRO A 431 -3.67 -15.52 21.10
C PRO A 431 -3.41 -16.05 22.51
N ASP A 432 -3.57 -17.35 22.72
CA ASP A 432 -3.34 -18.01 24.01
C ASP A 432 -1.86 -18.00 24.46
N SER A 433 -0.93 -17.64 23.56
CA SER A 433 0.48 -17.47 23.91
C SER A 433 0.84 -16.05 24.36
N LEU A 434 -0.07 -15.09 24.18
CA LEU A 434 0.16 -13.68 24.50
C LEU A 434 -0.15 -13.40 25.98
N SER A 435 0.59 -12.45 26.57
CA SER A 435 0.21 -11.89 27.87
C SER A 435 -0.97 -10.93 27.64
N VAL A 436 -2.12 -11.20 28.26
CA VAL A 436 -3.34 -10.43 28.08
C VAL A 436 -3.86 -9.96 29.44
N ARG A 437 -4.09 -8.66 29.58
CA ARG A 437 -4.80 -8.02 30.70
C ARG A 437 -5.89 -7.11 30.14
N GLY A 438 -7.07 -7.24 30.72
CA GLY A 438 -8.23 -6.44 30.38
C GLY A 438 -8.30 -5.09 31.09
N ILE A 439 -9.43 -4.42 30.92
CA ILE A 439 -9.74 -3.11 31.54
C ILE A 439 -10.63 -3.24 32.79
N GLY A 440 -10.96 -4.47 33.22
CA GLY A 440 -11.95 -4.74 34.26
C GLY A 440 -11.62 -4.21 35.66
N GLU A 441 -10.37 -3.84 35.92
CA GLU A 441 -9.92 -3.30 37.21
C GLU A 441 -9.74 -1.76 37.19
N LEU A 442 -10.02 -1.10 36.06
CA LEU A 442 -9.86 0.35 35.92
C LEU A 442 -11.02 1.10 36.57
N GLU A 443 -10.68 2.16 37.31
CA GLU A 443 -11.63 3.10 37.90
C GLU A 443 -11.43 4.51 37.31
N PRO A 444 -12.45 5.40 37.39
CA PRO A 444 -12.29 6.82 37.04
C PRO A 444 -11.11 7.47 37.78
N ALA A 445 -10.87 7.07 39.03
CA ALA A 445 -9.74 7.55 39.82
C ALA A 445 -8.38 7.27 39.14
N ASP A 446 -8.24 6.16 38.40
CA ASP A 446 -7.00 5.87 37.69
C ASP A 446 -6.75 6.85 36.54
N CYS A 447 -7.81 7.24 35.82
CA CYS A 447 -7.72 8.22 34.73
C CYS A 447 -7.27 9.59 35.24
N ASP A 448 -7.87 10.09 36.32
CA ASP A 448 -7.50 11.36 36.96
C ASP A 448 -6.06 11.34 37.48
N LEU A 449 -5.68 10.25 38.16
CA LEU A 449 -4.34 10.12 38.73
C LEU A 449 -3.29 10.04 37.62
N ALA A 450 -3.56 9.32 36.54
CA ALA A 450 -2.69 9.29 35.37
C ALA A 450 -2.57 10.67 34.74
N GLU A 451 -3.68 11.39 34.55
CA GLU A 451 -3.70 12.76 34.01
C GLU A 451 -2.89 13.72 34.87
N ALA A 452 -3.08 13.71 36.20
CA ALA A 452 -2.33 14.55 37.13
C ALA A 452 -0.81 14.29 37.08
N MET A 453 -0.38 13.14 36.55
CA MET A 453 1.02 12.77 36.38
C MET A 453 1.53 12.95 34.93
N GLY A 454 0.71 13.46 34.00
CA GLY A 454 1.08 13.71 32.60
C GLY A 454 0.87 12.51 31.67
N PHE A 455 -0.06 11.61 32.00
CA PHE A 455 -0.32 10.39 31.24
C PHE A 455 -1.81 10.21 30.92
N ARG A 456 -2.09 9.27 30.01
CA ARG A 456 -3.42 8.73 29.70
C ARG A 456 -3.36 7.21 29.70
N ILE A 457 -4.43 6.55 30.13
CA ILE A 457 -4.52 5.09 30.14
C ILE A 457 -5.20 4.64 28.84
N ARG A 458 -4.61 3.69 28.12
CA ARG A 458 -5.25 3.06 26.94
C ARG A 458 -4.99 1.55 26.95
N LEU A 459 -5.95 0.76 26.45
CA LEU A 459 -5.74 -0.68 26.21
C LEU A 459 -4.91 -0.84 24.92
N ILE A 460 -3.64 -1.23 25.07
CA ILE A 460 -2.71 -1.31 23.95
C ILE A 460 -2.35 -2.75 23.65
N ALA A 461 -2.57 -3.15 22.39
CA ALA A 461 -1.96 -4.31 21.78
C ALA A 461 -0.58 -3.90 21.23
N HIS A 462 0.50 -4.41 21.80
CA HIS A 462 1.85 -4.05 21.40
C HIS A 462 2.72 -5.25 21.09
N ALA A 463 3.66 -5.05 20.17
CA ALA A 463 4.69 -6.02 19.85
C ALA A 463 5.97 -5.30 19.44
N ALA A 464 7.12 -5.80 19.88
CA ALA A 464 8.42 -5.24 19.53
C ALA A 464 9.46 -6.33 19.30
N ARG A 465 10.34 -6.10 18.32
CA ARG A 465 11.46 -6.97 17.99
C ARG A 465 12.77 -6.32 18.44
N LYS A 466 13.58 -7.06 19.20
CA LYS A 466 14.92 -6.64 19.61
C LYS A 466 15.87 -7.84 19.54
N ALA A 467 16.95 -7.73 18.76
CA ALA A 467 17.97 -8.77 18.61
C ALA A 467 17.37 -10.19 18.42
N ASP A 468 16.48 -10.32 17.42
CA ASP A 468 15.72 -11.53 17.06
C ASP A 468 14.69 -12.04 18.10
N GLN A 469 14.54 -11.38 19.24
CA GLN A 469 13.49 -11.69 20.20
C GLN A 469 12.25 -10.84 19.92
N LEU A 470 11.09 -11.49 19.92
CA LEU A 470 9.79 -10.85 19.74
C LEU A 470 9.04 -10.83 21.07
N THR A 471 8.63 -9.64 21.48
CA THR A 471 7.69 -9.42 22.58
C THR A 471 6.32 -9.11 22.00
N ALA A 472 5.25 -9.56 22.66
CA ALA A 472 3.88 -9.22 22.29
C ALA A 472 2.94 -9.36 23.49
N ALA A 473 2.13 -8.34 23.76
CA ALA A 473 1.17 -8.32 24.85
C ALA A 473 -0.01 -7.39 24.56
N VAL A 474 -1.10 -7.60 25.30
CA VAL A 474 -2.26 -6.71 25.36
C VAL A 474 -2.49 -6.34 26.82
N GLU A 475 -2.42 -5.06 27.15
CA GLU A 475 -2.62 -4.58 28.52
C GLU A 475 -3.01 -3.10 28.53
N PRO A 476 -3.72 -2.61 29.56
CA PRO A 476 -3.82 -1.19 29.80
C PRO A 476 -2.44 -0.64 30.16
N VAL A 477 -2.02 0.42 29.47
CA VAL A 477 -0.73 1.09 29.69
C VAL A 477 -0.93 2.58 29.86
N LEU A 478 -0.04 3.20 30.62
CA LEU A 478 0.08 4.65 30.66
C LEU A 478 0.89 5.10 29.44
N LEU A 479 0.27 5.93 28.63
CA LEU A 479 0.91 6.66 27.54
C LEU A 479 1.16 8.09 28.00
N PRO A 480 2.33 8.68 27.73
CA PRO A 480 2.51 10.12 27.91
C PRO A 480 1.43 10.89 27.14
N ASP A 481 0.97 12.01 27.69
CA ASP A 481 -0.07 12.85 27.08
C ASP A 481 0.23 13.30 25.64
N TRP A 482 1.52 13.49 25.31
CA TRP A 482 1.99 13.85 23.98
C TRP A 482 2.03 12.69 22.98
N HIS A 483 1.91 11.43 23.43
CA HIS A 483 1.97 10.28 22.54
C HIS A 483 0.71 10.19 21.68
N LEU A 484 0.84 9.94 20.37
CA LEU A 484 -0.30 9.97 19.44
C LEU A 484 -1.47 9.08 19.88
N LEU A 485 -1.18 7.88 20.37
CA LEU A 485 -2.19 6.94 20.87
C LEU A 485 -2.93 7.43 22.13
N ALA A 486 -2.37 8.36 22.91
CA ALA A 486 -3.02 8.91 24.10
C ALA A 486 -4.26 9.74 23.74
N SER A 487 -4.20 10.45 22.61
CA SER A 487 -5.28 11.31 22.11
C SER A 487 -6.43 10.57 21.42
N ILE A 488 -6.36 9.23 21.32
CA ILE A 488 -7.36 8.44 20.62
C ILE A 488 -8.50 8.11 21.58
N GLU A 489 -9.68 8.59 21.24
CA GLU A 489 -10.89 8.55 22.07
C GLU A 489 -12.02 7.83 21.33
N GLU A 490 -13.11 7.56 22.05
CA GLU A 490 -14.34 6.94 21.53
C GLU A 490 -14.10 5.55 20.92
N GLU A 491 -14.91 5.12 19.94
CA GLU A 491 -14.80 3.81 19.31
C GLU A 491 -13.70 3.71 18.22
N TYR A 492 -12.82 4.71 18.14
CA TYR A 492 -11.77 4.75 17.13
C TYR A 492 -10.63 3.78 17.46
N ASN A 493 -10.05 3.24 16.38
CA ASN A 493 -8.84 2.45 16.42
C ASN A 493 -7.67 3.28 15.89
N ALA A 494 -6.47 2.93 16.35
CA ALA A 494 -5.23 3.48 15.84
C ALA A 494 -4.11 2.45 15.89
N VAL A 495 -3.19 2.52 14.93
CA VAL A 495 -1.97 1.71 14.90
C VAL A 495 -0.79 2.64 14.74
N TYR A 496 0.13 2.57 15.68
CA TYR A 496 1.42 3.25 15.67
C TYR A 496 2.52 2.23 15.36
N LEU A 497 3.37 2.55 14.41
CA LEU A 497 4.49 1.73 13.98
C LEU A 497 5.78 2.53 14.15
N ARG A 498 6.78 1.92 14.76
CA ARG A 498 8.17 2.38 14.70
C ARG A 498 8.91 1.53 13.68
N CYS A 499 9.44 2.18 12.64
CA CYS A 499 10.08 1.51 11.53
C CYS A 499 11.55 1.91 11.42
N ALA A 500 12.39 0.97 10.98
CA ALA A 500 13.84 1.12 10.98
C ALA A 500 14.31 2.30 10.11
N SER A 501 13.68 2.51 8.96
CA SER A 501 14.09 3.55 8.00
C SER A 501 13.12 4.73 7.94
N SER A 502 11.81 4.46 8.04
CA SER A 502 10.76 5.46 7.86
C SER A 502 10.42 6.23 9.15
N GLY A 503 11.03 5.86 10.27
CA GLY A 503 10.69 6.42 11.58
C GLY A 503 9.29 6.02 12.04
N ASP A 504 8.62 6.93 12.72
CA ASP A 504 7.32 6.70 13.33
C ASP A 504 6.17 6.97 12.34
N LEU A 505 5.22 6.03 12.26
CA LEU A 505 4.03 6.10 11.41
C LEU A 505 2.78 5.81 12.24
N SER A 506 1.68 6.49 11.95
CA SER A 506 0.39 6.21 12.60
C SER A 506 -0.77 6.19 11.62
N LEU A 507 -1.69 5.25 11.81
CA LEU A 507 -2.97 5.16 11.10
C LEU A 507 -4.10 5.27 12.13
N PHE A 508 -5.16 6.01 11.80
CA PHE A 508 -6.31 6.27 12.66
C PHE A 508 -7.61 6.13 11.86
N GLY A 509 -8.66 5.56 12.48
CA GLY A 509 -9.96 5.43 11.84
C GLY A 509 -10.96 4.62 12.66
N LYS A 510 -12.15 4.37 12.12
CA LYS A 510 -13.16 3.55 12.80
C LYS A 510 -12.77 2.07 12.80
N GLY A 511 -12.79 1.48 13.99
CA GLY A 511 -12.35 0.10 14.25
C GLY A 511 -13.40 -1.00 14.09
N ALA A 512 -14.67 -0.63 13.89
CA ALA A 512 -15.79 -1.55 13.80
C ALA A 512 -16.95 -0.96 12.97
N GLY A 513 -17.98 -1.76 12.73
CA GLY A 513 -19.22 -1.35 12.07
C GLY A 513 -19.39 -1.94 10.66
N ALA A 514 -20.65 -2.07 10.24
CA ALA A 514 -21.02 -2.73 8.98
C ALA A 514 -20.30 -2.15 7.75
N LEU A 515 -20.41 -0.83 7.55
CA LEU A 515 -19.83 -0.14 6.40
C LEU A 515 -18.30 -0.01 6.48
N PRO A 516 -17.67 0.30 7.64
CA PRO A 516 -16.23 0.23 7.80
C PRO A 516 -15.64 -1.14 7.42
N THR A 517 -16.19 -2.24 7.95
CA THR A 517 -15.74 -3.61 7.63
C THR A 517 -15.98 -3.95 6.16
N ALA A 518 -17.15 -3.61 5.62
CA ALA A 518 -17.45 -3.82 4.21
C ALA A 518 -16.53 -3.01 3.27
N THR A 519 -16.06 -1.83 3.69
CA THR A 519 -15.10 -1.02 2.94
C THR A 519 -13.74 -1.72 2.85
N ALA A 520 -13.29 -2.38 3.91
CA ALA A 520 -12.06 -3.16 3.88
C ALA A 520 -12.18 -4.41 3.00
N ILE A 521 -13.33 -5.10 3.04
CA ILE A 521 -13.62 -6.21 2.10
C ILE A 521 -13.60 -5.73 0.65
N LEU A 522 -14.19 -4.58 0.37
CA LEU A 522 -14.15 -3.99 -0.98
C LEU A 522 -12.70 -3.62 -1.38
N GLY A 523 -11.90 -3.12 -0.45
CA GLY A 523 -10.46 -2.90 -0.65
C GLY A 523 -9.73 -4.19 -1.04
N ASP A 524 -9.94 -5.27 -0.31
CA ASP A 524 -9.35 -6.59 -0.61
C ASP A 524 -9.81 -7.12 -1.98
N LEU A 525 -11.08 -6.90 -2.34
CA LEU A 525 -11.59 -7.27 -3.66
C LEU A 525 -10.95 -6.44 -4.78
N ILE A 526 -10.67 -5.15 -4.55
CA ILE A 526 -9.93 -4.30 -5.48
C ILE A 526 -8.48 -4.79 -5.60
N ASP A 527 -7.81 -5.05 -4.48
CA ASP A 527 -6.43 -5.56 -4.47
C ASP A 527 -6.35 -6.91 -5.21
N LEU A 528 -7.36 -7.77 -5.09
CA LEU A 528 -7.49 -8.99 -5.88
C LEU A 528 -7.70 -8.69 -7.38
N ALA A 529 -8.60 -7.77 -7.73
CA ALA A 529 -8.93 -7.44 -9.11
C ALA A 529 -7.77 -6.79 -9.88
N GLN A 530 -6.90 -6.07 -9.16
CA GLN A 530 -5.73 -5.39 -9.70
C GLN A 530 -4.44 -6.21 -9.57
N ASP A 531 -4.53 -7.49 -9.15
CA ASP A 531 -3.40 -8.40 -8.94
C ASP A 531 -2.34 -7.86 -7.94
N ASN A 532 -2.78 -7.11 -6.93
CA ASN A 532 -1.96 -6.55 -5.85
C ASN A 532 -1.89 -7.45 -4.61
N SER A 533 -2.34 -8.70 -4.68
CA SER A 533 -2.33 -9.59 -3.51
C SER A 533 -0.91 -10.00 -3.09
N VAL A 534 -0.58 -9.90 -1.80
CA VAL A 534 0.71 -10.34 -1.24
C VAL A 534 0.57 -11.66 -0.50
N GLN A 535 1.42 -12.62 -0.86
CA GLN A 535 1.45 -13.93 -0.21
C GLN A 535 1.79 -13.83 1.28
N TRP A 536 1.22 -14.73 2.07
CA TRP A 536 1.59 -14.87 3.48
C TRP A 536 2.96 -15.56 3.58
N PRO A 537 3.84 -15.10 4.49
CA PRO A 537 5.14 -15.74 4.70
C PRO A 537 4.96 -17.11 5.38
N VAL A 538 5.88 -18.04 5.15
CA VAL A 538 5.94 -19.28 5.94
C VAL A 538 6.13 -18.89 7.43
N PRO A 539 5.25 -19.34 8.33
CA PRO A 539 5.26 -18.88 9.72
C PRO A 539 6.51 -19.36 10.44
N ARG A 540 7.26 -18.43 11.03
CA ARG A 540 8.26 -18.77 12.04
C ARG A 540 7.52 -19.07 13.34
N GLN A 541 7.62 -20.31 13.81
CA GLN A 541 7.08 -20.69 15.11
C GLN A 541 7.94 -20.07 16.20
N GLY A 542 7.30 -19.49 17.21
CA GLY A 542 7.96 -18.86 18.34
C GLY A 542 7.04 -18.73 19.53
N ARG A 543 7.60 -18.32 20.66
CA ARG A 543 6.85 -17.83 21.82
C ARG A 543 7.28 -16.39 22.06
N PRO A 544 6.38 -15.50 22.48
CA PRO A 544 6.81 -14.18 22.91
C PRO A 544 7.76 -14.35 24.09
N VAL A 545 8.86 -13.60 24.09
CA VAL A 545 9.70 -13.49 25.28
C VAL A 545 9.01 -12.59 26.30
N ALA A 546 9.42 -12.69 27.56
CA ALA A 546 8.93 -11.80 28.62
C ALA A 546 9.19 -10.33 28.23
N LEU A 547 8.25 -9.45 28.59
CA LEU A 547 8.42 -8.02 28.40
C LEU A 547 9.69 -7.55 29.14
N PRO A 548 10.50 -6.68 28.52
CA PRO A 548 11.69 -6.14 29.18
C PRO A 548 11.27 -5.29 30.41
N PRO A 549 12.19 -5.09 31.37
CA PRO A 549 11.95 -4.20 32.49
C PRO A 549 11.50 -2.81 32.01
N ARG A 550 10.40 -2.31 32.58
CA ARG A 550 9.78 -1.03 32.24
C ARG A 550 9.25 -0.34 33.50
N ARG A 551 9.03 0.96 33.42
CA ARG A 551 8.39 1.70 34.52
C ARG A 551 6.96 1.22 34.71
N HIS A 552 6.47 1.27 35.95
CA HIS A 552 5.12 0.84 36.29
C HIS A 552 4.35 1.92 37.03
N TYR A 553 3.10 2.13 36.65
CA TYR A 553 2.13 2.82 37.48
C TYR A 553 1.65 1.90 38.58
N LEU A 554 1.49 2.42 39.80
CA LEU A 554 0.97 1.70 40.95
C LEU A 554 -0.06 2.56 41.68
N ARG A 555 -1.32 2.13 41.67
CA ARG A 555 -2.43 2.71 42.44
C ARG A 555 -2.70 1.88 43.69
N ILE A 556 -2.89 2.57 44.80
CA ILE A 556 -3.29 2.02 46.09
C ILE A 556 -4.55 2.75 46.56
N THR A 557 -5.62 1.99 46.76
CA THR A 557 -6.89 2.46 47.32
C THR A 557 -7.01 1.96 48.75
N GLY A 558 -7.36 2.85 49.68
CA GLY A 558 -7.59 2.48 51.07
C GLY A 558 -7.96 3.66 51.96
N GLU A 559 -8.15 3.40 53.27
CA GLU A 559 -8.51 4.43 54.23
C GLU A 559 -7.45 5.54 54.30
N ALA A 560 -7.90 6.79 54.42
CA ALA A 560 -7.03 7.94 54.53
C ALA A 560 -6.10 7.83 55.77
N HIS A 561 -4.80 7.60 55.54
CA HIS A 561 -3.83 7.51 56.63
C HIS A 561 -2.46 8.13 56.31
N PRO A 562 -1.95 9.09 57.11
CA PRO A 562 -0.67 9.77 56.86
C PRO A 562 0.56 8.86 56.82
N GLY A 563 0.47 7.65 57.40
CA GLY A 563 1.54 6.67 57.41
C GLY A 563 1.58 5.74 56.20
N LEU A 564 0.50 5.64 55.41
CA LEU A 564 0.40 4.66 54.33
C LEU A 564 1.43 4.92 53.23
N ALA A 565 1.50 6.16 52.73
CA ALA A 565 2.49 6.56 51.73
C ALA A 565 3.95 6.32 52.18
N ARG A 566 4.28 6.53 53.46
CA ARG A 566 5.63 6.25 54.01
C ARG A 566 5.94 4.76 54.06
N ARG A 567 4.95 3.91 54.40
CA ARG A 567 5.11 2.45 54.40
C ARG A 567 5.30 1.91 52.99
N VAL A 568 4.58 2.47 52.02
CA VAL A 568 4.73 2.15 50.59
C VAL A 568 6.12 2.52 50.09
N ASP A 569 6.60 3.76 50.33
CA ASP A 569 7.97 4.16 49.97
C ASP A 569 9.02 3.22 50.58
N SER A 570 8.82 2.80 51.83
CA SER A 570 9.71 1.85 52.50
C SER A 570 9.70 0.44 51.87
N LEU A 571 8.57 -0.02 51.33
CA LEU A 571 8.48 -1.29 50.59
C LEU A 571 9.14 -1.19 49.22
N VAL A 572 8.85 -0.11 48.48
CA VAL A 572 9.42 0.15 47.15
C VAL A 572 10.95 0.19 47.23
N ARG A 573 11.51 0.91 48.21
CA ARG A 573 12.97 0.97 48.44
C ARG A 573 13.56 -0.38 48.83
N ARG A 574 12.87 -1.18 49.65
CA ARG A 574 13.31 -2.54 50.01
C ARG A 574 13.33 -3.49 48.81
N ALA A 575 12.41 -3.29 47.86
CA ALA A 575 12.40 -4.00 46.58
C ALA A 575 13.48 -3.51 45.59
N GLY A 576 14.30 -2.51 45.97
CA GLY A 576 15.35 -1.94 45.12
C GLY A 576 14.83 -0.96 44.05
N LEU A 577 13.58 -0.48 44.20
CA LEU A 577 12.92 0.41 43.25
C LEU A 577 12.82 1.83 43.81
N THR A 578 12.45 2.79 42.96
CA THR A 578 12.28 4.19 43.33
C THR A 578 10.91 4.71 42.90
N LEU A 579 10.33 5.59 43.73
CA LEU A 579 9.10 6.31 43.40
C LEU A 579 9.44 7.59 42.63
N GLN A 580 8.72 7.79 41.54
CA GLN A 580 8.67 8.95 40.66
C GLN A 580 7.20 9.36 40.58
N ASN A 581 6.91 10.61 40.21
CA ASN A 581 5.57 11.18 39.99
C ASN A 581 4.48 10.72 40.98
N ARG A 582 3.98 11.60 41.85
CA ARG A 582 2.94 11.24 42.83
C ARG A 582 1.67 12.03 42.58
N ALA A 583 0.54 11.33 42.56
CA ALA A 583 -0.78 11.94 42.60
C ALA A 583 -1.63 11.34 43.72
N THR A 584 -2.64 12.08 44.17
CA THR A 584 -3.57 11.63 45.20
C THR A 584 -4.96 12.18 44.90
N ARG A 585 -5.96 11.31 44.93
CA ARG A 585 -7.38 11.65 44.78
C ARG A 585 -8.10 11.21 46.05
N GLY A 586 -8.76 12.14 46.73
CA GLY A 586 -9.52 11.87 47.94
C GLY A 586 -11.00 11.68 47.60
N GLU A 587 -11.60 10.63 48.16
CA GLU A 587 -13.04 10.39 48.18
C GLU A 587 -13.56 10.42 49.64
N PRO A 588 -14.87 10.50 49.88
CA PRO A 588 -15.42 10.64 51.24
C PRO A 588 -14.96 9.55 52.22
N GLU A 589 -14.76 8.32 51.74
CA GLU A 589 -14.41 7.15 52.57
C GLU A 589 -13.03 6.57 52.23
N LEU A 590 -12.51 6.82 51.03
CA LEU A 590 -11.29 6.23 50.49
C LEU A 590 -10.33 7.28 49.97
N THR A 591 -9.04 6.94 49.91
CA THR A 591 -8.03 7.75 49.24
C THR A 591 -7.26 6.88 48.26
N HIS A 592 -7.13 7.38 47.03
CA HIS A 592 -6.34 6.77 45.99
C HIS A 592 -4.97 7.45 45.92
N TYR A 593 -3.91 6.67 46.13
CA TYR A 593 -2.53 7.10 45.97
C TYR A 593 -1.95 6.46 44.72
N ALA A 594 -1.42 7.27 43.80
CA ALA A 594 -0.72 6.77 42.63
C ALA A 594 0.75 7.18 42.61
N PHE A 595 1.56 6.28 42.09
CA PHE A 595 3.00 6.45 41.92
C PHE A 595 3.45 5.88 40.58
N VAL A 596 4.47 6.48 39.99
CA VAL A 596 5.27 5.83 38.94
C VAL A 596 6.50 5.22 39.59
N VAL A 597 6.71 3.92 39.40
CA VAL A 597 7.84 3.17 39.93
C VAL A 597 8.88 3.01 38.83
N SER A 598 10.16 3.14 39.18
CA SER A 598 11.28 2.92 38.25
C SER A 598 11.23 1.54 37.59
N ALA A 599 12.00 1.37 36.51
CA ALA A 599 11.96 0.16 35.70
C ALA A 599 12.14 -1.13 36.52
N SER A 600 11.16 -2.03 36.39
CA SER A 600 11.13 -3.38 36.99
C SER A 600 10.56 -4.38 36.00
N ASP A 601 10.74 -5.67 36.26
CA ASP A 601 9.97 -6.70 35.56
C ASP A 601 8.56 -6.87 36.19
N ASP A 602 7.68 -7.55 35.46
CA ASP A 602 6.28 -7.74 35.88
C ASP A 602 6.13 -8.66 37.10
N ALA A 603 7.13 -9.50 37.41
CA ALA A 603 7.10 -10.36 38.58
C ALA A 603 7.40 -9.54 39.85
N GLN A 604 8.43 -8.70 39.79
CA GLN A 604 8.86 -7.83 40.88
C GLN A 604 7.76 -6.82 41.28
N ILE A 605 7.12 -6.16 40.30
CA ILE A 605 6.04 -5.22 40.61
C ILE A 605 4.79 -5.92 41.18
N ARG A 606 4.50 -7.15 40.72
CA ARG A 606 3.39 -7.95 41.24
C ARG A 606 3.63 -8.38 42.68
N GLU A 607 4.86 -8.80 43.01
CA GLU A 607 5.25 -9.12 44.38
C GLU A 607 5.12 -7.89 45.29
N LEU A 608 5.64 -6.75 44.85
CA LEU A 608 5.52 -5.48 45.58
C LEU A 608 4.05 -5.08 45.81
N ALA A 609 3.19 -5.20 44.78
CA ALA A 609 1.76 -4.93 44.91
C ALA A 609 1.05 -5.86 45.90
N GLY A 610 1.50 -7.12 46.01
CA GLY A 610 1.04 -8.08 47.02
C GLY A 610 1.46 -7.68 48.43
N GLN A 611 2.73 -7.36 48.65
CA GLN A 611 3.25 -6.89 49.94
C GLN A 611 2.56 -5.60 50.42
N ILE A 612 2.19 -4.72 49.49
CA ILE A 612 1.44 -3.50 49.79
C ILE A 612 0.00 -3.81 50.19
N ARG A 613 -0.65 -4.78 49.54
CA ARG A 613 -2.00 -5.23 49.88
C ARG A 613 -2.07 -5.79 51.30
N ASP A 614 -1.00 -6.42 51.78
CA ASP A 614 -0.89 -6.93 53.14
C ASP A 614 -0.69 -5.82 54.20
N LEU A 615 -0.52 -4.56 53.78
CA LEU A 615 -0.60 -3.44 54.70
C LEU A 615 -2.05 -3.27 55.14
N GLY A 616 -2.32 -3.40 56.44
CA GLY A 616 -3.64 -3.07 56.97
C GLY A 616 -4.11 -1.68 56.50
N ARG A 617 -5.39 -1.59 56.09
CA ARG A 617 -6.07 -0.42 55.47
C ARG A 617 -5.88 -0.22 53.97
N VAL A 618 -5.32 -1.19 53.25
CA VAL A 618 -5.34 -1.22 51.78
C VAL A 618 -6.49 -2.13 51.34
N GLU A 619 -7.38 -1.58 50.52
CA GLU A 619 -8.51 -2.33 49.96
C GLU A 619 -8.16 -2.92 48.60
N GLN A 620 -7.45 -2.13 47.78
CA GLN A 620 -7.16 -2.51 46.40
C GLN A 620 -5.81 -1.98 45.95
N THR A 621 -5.15 -2.77 45.11
CA THR A 621 -3.94 -2.36 44.39
C THR A 621 -4.11 -2.63 42.90
N LEU A 622 -3.72 -1.67 42.06
CA LEU A 622 -3.65 -1.84 40.60
C LEU A 622 -2.25 -1.44 40.15
N TRP A 623 -1.68 -2.17 39.19
CA TRP A 623 -0.46 -1.75 38.52
C TRP A 623 -0.57 -1.88 37.02
N LEU A 624 0.01 -0.94 36.29
CA LEU A 624 0.00 -0.87 34.83
C LEU A 624 1.41 -0.58 34.31
N GLY A 625 1.72 -1.03 33.10
CA GLY A 625 2.97 -0.64 32.44
C GLY A 625 2.95 0.82 31.99
N VAL A 626 4.10 1.49 31.98
CA VAL A 626 4.27 2.82 31.37
C VAL A 626 5.00 2.65 30.06
N ALA A 627 4.41 3.14 28.96
CA ALA A 627 5.08 3.17 27.66
C ALA A 627 6.15 4.28 27.63
N GLU A 628 7.26 4.01 26.95
CA GLU A 628 8.40 4.93 26.80
C GLU A 628 8.47 5.61 25.44
#